data_AF-A0A953PD60-F1
#
_entry.id   AF-A0A953PD60-F1
#
_cell.length_a   1.000
_cell.length_b   1.000
_cell.length_c   1.000
_cell.angle_alpha   90.00
_cell.angle_beta   90.00
_cell.angle_gamma   90.00
#
_symmetry.space_group_name_H-M   'P 1'
#
loop_
_entity.id
_entity.type
_entity.pdbx_description
1 polymer ?
#
loop_
_entity_poly.entity_id
_entity_poly.type
_entity_poly.pdbx_seq_one_letter_code
_entity_poly.pdbx_strand_id
1 'polypeptide(L)'
;MAAMPETSWHEFHAEAHVLSGHLQRPVEQKIERHAPVALKDRKGGHLTRFTEDVNIEGLVSFKRGRTRVSGSQSAKDDPKNHGWVTVATSILEGLNVFELITADRIVAQVSTDHPLVNGHFPHVTFLGTQFNNLQVNGVPITLTLNLGICGQRPKDDTSYLSDRGFLGRAKEQTEKVAKTDGLPKDLQTEYANRLTAINNLIKGGNKSREAKVTCSIVKSINNLDEIPIPGIRAVGHVLIIPDFGTVSLGEVEVSEVFYEGSEKPSNSFDLTMLKMNLGCVGHGTVSGASAKSNGQGYP
;
A
#
# COMPACT_ATOMS: atom_id res chain seq x y z
N MET A 1 -26.11 25.39 15.43
CA MET A 1 -24.66 25.50 15.23
C MET A 1 -23.99 24.97 16.48
N ALA A 2 -23.37 23.80 16.43
CA ALA A 2 -22.47 23.39 17.50
C ALA A 2 -21.22 24.27 17.37
N ALA A 3 -20.89 25.01 18.43
CA ALA A 3 -19.66 25.80 18.49
C ALA A 3 -18.46 24.85 18.35
N MET A 4 -17.51 25.21 17.48
CA MET A 4 -16.24 24.52 17.39
C MET A 4 -15.52 24.66 18.75
N PRO A 5 -14.91 23.59 19.31
CA PRO A 5 -13.96 23.78 20.38
C PRO A 5 -12.80 24.65 19.86
N GLU A 6 -12.42 25.67 20.64
CA GLU A 6 -11.64 26.83 20.18
C GLU A 6 -10.18 26.53 19.73
N THR A 7 -9.70 25.28 19.73
CA THR A 7 -8.31 24.96 19.33
C THR A 7 -8.09 23.59 18.69
N SER A 8 -9.03 23.05 17.90
CA SER A 8 -8.73 21.78 17.20
C SER A 8 -7.69 21.99 16.10
N TRP A 9 -6.56 21.28 16.14
CA TRP A 9 -5.53 21.30 15.09
C TRP A 9 -5.23 19.89 14.60
N HIS A 10 -4.65 19.79 13.41
CA HIS A 10 -4.38 18.52 12.76
C HIS A 10 -2.91 18.43 12.36
N GLU A 11 -2.27 17.31 12.64
CA GLU A 11 -0.94 16.98 12.11
C GLU A 11 -1.10 16.05 10.91
N PHE A 12 -0.66 16.53 9.75
CA PHE A 12 -0.73 15.76 8.51
C PHE A 12 0.47 14.81 8.43
N HIS A 13 0.20 13.54 8.11
CA HIS A 13 1.24 12.53 7.95
C HIS A 13 1.11 11.84 6.60
N ALA A 14 2.03 12.14 5.68
CA ALA A 14 2.07 11.51 4.37
C ALA A 14 3.51 11.22 3.96
N GLU A 15 3.76 10.07 3.36
CA GLU A 15 5.05 9.69 2.80
C GLU A 15 4.86 9.01 1.46
N ALA A 16 5.76 9.25 0.50
CA ALA A 16 5.75 8.52 -0.76
C ALA A 16 7.17 8.37 -1.32
N HIS A 17 7.42 7.26 -2.00
CA HIS A 17 8.64 7.04 -2.79
C HIS A 17 8.34 6.15 -4.01
N VAL A 18 9.16 6.27 -5.05
CA VAL A 18 8.92 5.66 -6.36
C VAL A 18 9.39 4.22 -6.42
N LEU A 19 10.62 3.97 -6.00
CA LEU A 19 11.26 2.66 -6.07
C LEU A 19 12.25 2.57 -4.91
N SER A 20 12.34 1.39 -4.30
CA SER A 20 13.38 1.05 -3.33
C SER A 20 13.59 -0.47 -3.31
N GLY A 21 14.66 -0.94 -2.68
CA GLY A 21 14.94 -2.36 -2.63
C GLY A 21 16.39 -2.69 -2.31
N HIS A 22 16.75 -3.93 -2.57
CA HIS A 22 18.09 -4.43 -2.35
C HIS A 22 18.31 -5.63 -3.27
N LEU A 23 19.20 -5.48 -4.24
CA LEU A 23 19.70 -6.56 -5.08
C LEU A 23 20.91 -7.20 -4.40
N GLN A 24 20.98 -8.51 -4.43
CA GLN A 24 22.06 -9.33 -3.85
C GLN A 24 22.77 -10.14 -4.93
N ARG A 25 22.07 -10.45 -6.03
CA ARG A 25 22.63 -11.07 -7.24
C ARG A 25 21.94 -10.50 -8.48
N PRO A 26 22.66 -10.38 -9.61
CA PRO A 26 24.10 -10.62 -9.79
C PRO A 26 24.99 -9.52 -9.18
N VAL A 27 24.41 -8.38 -8.79
CA VAL A 27 25.11 -7.27 -8.13
C VAL A 27 24.55 -7.07 -6.72
N GLU A 28 25.43 -6.89 -5.75
CA GLU A 28 25.09 -6.50 -4.38
C GLU A 28 24.89 -4.98 -4.34
N GLN A 29 23.64 -4.52 -4.36
CA GLN A 29 23.30 -3.11 -4.41
C GLN A 29 22.03 -2.81 -3.63
N LYS A 30 22.16 -1.93 -2.64
CA LYS A 30 21.00 -1.28 -2.02
C LYS A 30 20.42 -0.23 -2.97
N ILE A 31 19.12 -0.32 -3.22
CA ILE A 31 18.36 0.67 -3.99
C ILE A 31 17.72 1.61 -2.97
N GLU A 32 18.29 2.80 -2.82
CA GLU A 32 17.73 3.84 -1.96
C GLU A 32 16.35 4.29 -2.44
N ARG A 33 15.58 4.93 -1.57
CA ARG A 33 14.26 5.46 -1.93
C ARG A 33 14.41 6.54 -3.00
N HIS A 34 13.88 6.27 -4.20
CA HIS A 34 13.85 7.24 -5.29
C HIS A 34 12.71 8.25 -5.14
N ALA A 35 13.02 9.53 -5.37
CA ALA A 35 12.13 10.68 -5.18
C ALA A 35 11.31 10.64 -3.87
N PRO A 36 11.95 10.50 -2.69
CA PRO A 36 11.22 10.43 -1.43
C PRO A 36 10.65 11.81 -1.07
N VAL A 37 9.39 11.83 -0.64
CA VAL A 37 8.75 13.04 -0.12
C VAL A 37 7.94 12.69 1.13
N ALA A 38 7.92 13.60 2.10
CA ALA A 38 7.18 13.43 3.33
C ALA A 38 6.56 14.76 3.78
N LEU A 39 5.37 14.68 4.38
CA LEU A 39 4.68 15.74 5.09
C LEU A 39 4.48 15.26 6.53
N LYS A 40 4.99 16.02 7.50
CA LYS A 40 4.94 15.72 8.94
C LYS A 40 4.81 17.03 9.71
N ASP A 41 3.73 17.76 9.45
CA ASP A 41 3.53 19.07 10.07
C ASP A 41 2.05 19.44 10.19
N ARG A 42 1.79 20.54 10.91
CA ARG A 42 0.45 21.06 11.18
C ARG A 42 -0.07 22.04 10.12
N LYS A 43 0.82 22.59 9.29
CA LYS A 43 0.45 23.60 8.29
C LYS A 43 -0.18 22.94 7.06
N GLY A 44 0.14 21.67 6.83
CA GLY A 44 -0.21 20.97 5.61
C GLY A 44 0.58 21.53 4.43
N GLY A 45 -0.10 21.71 3.30
CA GLY A 45 0.50 22.21 2.07
C GLY A 45 0.67 21.12 1.02
N HIS A 46 1.53 21.37 0.05
CA HIS A 46 1.74 20.50 -1.10
C HIS A 46 3.23 20.39 -1.41
N LEU A 47 3.76 19.17 -1.40
CA LEU A 47 5.17 18.89 -1.69
C LEU A 47 5.26 17.89 -2.83
N THR A 48 6.23 18.10 -3.72
CA THR A 48 6.48 17.21 -4.86
C THR A 48 7.97 16.92 -5.00
N ARG A 49 8.28 15.70 -5.47
CA ARG A 49 9.62 15.32 -5.95
C ARG A 49 9.49 14.53 -7.25
N PHE A 50 10.55 14.56 -8.04
CA PHE A 50 10.63 13.81 -9.29
C PHE A 50 12.06 13.29 -9.49
N THR A 51 12.18 12.29 -10.34
CA THR A 51 13.43 11.67 -10.77
C THR A 51 13.18 11.03 -12.13
N GLU A 52 14.19 11.02 -13.01
CA GLU A 52 14.06 10.60 -14.41
C GLU A 52 15.24 9.68 -14.76
N ASP A 53 15.02 8.82 -15.75
CA ASP A 53 16.01 7.93 -16.37
C ASP A 53 16.88 7.18 -15.35
N VAL A 54 16.22 6.47 -14.42
CA VAL A 54 16.89 5.63 -13.44
C VAL A 54 17.17 4.27 -14.05
N ASN A 55 18.43 3.85 -14.01
CA ASN A 55 18.89 2.53 -14.40
C ASN A 55 19.80 1.97 -13.31
N ILE A 56 19.47 0.79 -12.81
CA ILE A 56 20.19 0.08 -11.75
C ILE A 56 20.81 -1.15 -12.41
N GLU A 57 22.07 -1.02 -12.84
CA GLU A 57 22.89 -2.08 -13.44
C GLU A 57 22.25 -2.78 -14.66
N GLY A 58 21.34 -2.09 -15.36
CA GLY A 58 20.56 -2.66 -16.46
C GLY A 58 19.49 -3.68 -16.02
N LEU A 59 19.34 -3.94 -14.72
CA LEU A 59 18.44 -4.96 -14.19
C LEU A 59 17.08 -4.39 -13.80
N VAL A 60 17.08 -3.18 -13.25
CA VAL A 60 15.86 -2.47 -12.85
C VAL A 60 15.97 -1.06 -13.41
N SER A 61 14.95 -0.63 -14.15
CA SER A 61 14.92 0.72 -14.68
C SER A 61 13.52 1.31 -14.72
N PHE A 62 13.45 2.63 -14.74
CA PHE A 62 12.23 3.35 -15.04
C PHE A 62 12.52 4.71 -15.66
N LYS A 63 11.60 5.20 -16.49
CA LYS A 63 11.78 6.45 -17.24
C LYS A 63 11.48 7.69 -16.39
N ARG A 64 10.38 7.66 -15.63
CA ARG A 64 9.99 8.79 -14.78
C ARG A 64 9.36 8.34 -13.48
N GLY A 65 9.81 8.96 -12.40
CA GLY A 65 9.28 8.81 -11.06
C GLY A 65 8.77 10.15 -10.55
N ARG A 66 7.56 10.19 -10.01
CA ARG A 66 7.02 11.40 -9.37
C ARG A 66 6.30 11.04 -8.08
N THR A 67 6.60 11.78 -7.02
CA THR A 67 5.85 11.71 -5.77
C THR A 67 5.23 13.05 -5.44
N ARG A 68 4.10 12.99 -4.76
CA ARG A 68 3.46 14.17 -4.17
C ARG A 68 2.79 13.79 -2.86
N VAL A 69 2.80 14.73 -1.93
CA VAL A 69 2.03 14.67 -0.70
C VAL A 69 1.30 15.98 -0.52
N SER A 70 0.11 15.92 0.08
CA SER A 70 -0.64 17.11 0.45
C SER A 70 -1.44 16.92 1.71
N GLY A 71 -1.57 18.00 2.47
CA GLY A 71 -2.45 18.11 3.63
C GLY A 71 -3.22 19.42 3.58
N SER A 72 -4.53 19.38 3.77
CA SER A 72 -5.35 20.59 3.82
C SER A 72 -6.66 20.36 4.57
N GLN A 73 -7.30 21.44 5.00
CA GLN A 73 -8.69 21.37 5.43
C GLN A 73 -9.59 21.03 4.23
N SER A 74 -10.61 20.21 4.48
CA SER A 74 -11.63 19.91 3.50
C SER A 74 -12.48 21.15 3.21
N ALA A 75 -12.75 21.41 1.93
CA ALA A 75 -13.68 22.47 1.52
C ALA A 75 -15.15 22.06 1.62
N LYS A 76 -15.44 20.80 2.00
CA LYS A 76 -16.81 20.29 2.11
C LYS A 76 -17.45 20.72 3.42
N ASP A 77 -18.64 21.29 3.32
CA ASP A 77 -19.43 21.73 4.47
C ASP A 77 -20.24 20.57 5.08
N ASP A 78 -19.53 19.57 5.60
CA ASP A 78 -20.10 18.50 6.41
C ASP A 78 -19.08 18.08 7.50
N PRO A 79 -19.09 18.74 8.66
CA PRO A 79 -18.10 18.51 9.71
C PRO A 79 -18.16 17.10 10.32
N LYS A 80 -19.24 16.33 10.09
CA LYS A 80 -19.37 14.96 10.58
C LYS A 80 -18.67 13.94 9.69
N ASN A 81 -18.45 14.28 8.42
CA ASN A 81 -17.85 13.39 7.44
C ASN A 81 -16.55 13.91 6.86
N HIS A 82 -16.28 15.21 7.00
CA HIS A 82 -15.16 15.90 6.37
C HIS A 82 -14.52 16.91 7.31
N GLY A 83 -13.18 16.99 7.28
CA GLY A 83 -12.45 17.97 8.09
C GLY A 83 -11.04 18.20 7.59
N TRP A 84 -10.19 17.19 7.68
CA TRP A 84 -8.79 17.26 7.28
C TRP A 84 -8.47 16.16 6.29
N VAL A 85 -7.93 16.53 5.14
CA VAL A 85 -7.61 15.60 4.06
C VAL A 85 -6.09 15.52 3.92
N THR A 86 -5.58 14.29 3.96
CA THR A 86 -4.19 13.97 3.65
C THR A 86 -4.15 13.08 2.41
N VAL A 87 -3.22 13.36 1.50
CA VAL A 87 -3.02 12.56 0.28
C VAL A 87 -1.54 12.27 0.10
N ALA A 88 -1.21 11.01 -0.18
CA ALA A 88 0.09 10.59 -0.69
C ALA A 88 -0.09 9.97 -2.08
N THR A 89 0.78 10.32 -3.03
CA THR A 89 0.80 9.70 -4.36
C THR A 89 2.23 9.38 -4.77
N SER A 90 2.43 8.19 -5.32
CA SER A 90 3.65 7.77 -6.01
C SER A 90 3.31 7.32 -7.42
N ILE A 91 4.04 7.82 -8.41
CA ILE A 91 3.86 7.54 -9.84
C ILE A 91 5.18 7.00 -10.37
N LEU A 92 5.12 5.84 -11.01
CA LEU A 92 6.24 5.13 -11.62
C LEU A 92 5.89 4.88 -13.09
N GLU A 93 6.70 5.39 -14.01
CA GLU A 93 6.46 5.32 -15.46
C GLU A 93 7.61 4.64 -16.20
N GLY A 94 7.24 3.80 -17.17
CA GLY A 94 8.18 3.05 -18.00
C GLY A 94 9.04 2.08 -17.19
N LEU A 95 8.44 1.35 -16.25
CA LEU A 95 9.12 0.36 -15.43
C LEU A 95 9.59 -0.83 -16.29
N ASN A 96 10.80 -1.29 -16.01
CA ASN A 96 11.32 -2.56 -16.48
C ASN A 96 12.14 -3.24 -15.36
N VAL A 97 11.82 -4.50 -15.09
CA VAL A 97 12.53 -5.36 -14.13
C VAL A 97 12.91 -6.64 -14.85
N PHE A 98 14.21 -6.80 -15.12
CA PHE A 98 14.83 -7.93 -15.81
C PHE A 98 14.19 -8.27 -17.16
N GLU A 99 13.66 -7.28 -17.89
CA GLU A 99 12.89 -7.46 -19.13
C GLU A 99 11.62 -8.31 -18.97
N LEU A 100 11.29 -8.71 -17.73
CA LEU A 100 10.25 -9.66 -17.43
C LEU A 100 8.99 -8.99 -16.92
N ILE A 101 9.12 -8.08 -15.95
CA ILE A 101 8.00 -7.29 -15.45
C ILE A 101 8.15 -5.87 -15.98
N THR A 102 7.22 -5.46 -16.83
CA THR A 102 7.21 -4.11 -17.40
C THR A 102 5.86 -3.44 -17.16
N ALA A 103 5.87 -2.12 -17.07
CA ALA A 103 4.63 -1.34 -17.00
C ALA A 103 4.82 0.06 -17.55
N ASP A 104 3.85 0.55 -18.33
CA ASP A 104 3.89 1.92 -18.82
C ASP A 104 3.72 2.93 -17.68
N ARG A 105 2.79 2.65 -16.76
CA ARG A 105 2.52 3.53 -15.63
C ARG A 105 1.87 2.80 -14.46
N ILE A 106 2.37 3.04 -13.27
CA ILE A 106 1.81 2.56 -12.00
C ILE A 106 1.62 3.78 -11.10
N VAL A 107 0.43 3.91 -10.52
CA VAL A 107 0.13 5.00 -9.57
C VAL A 107 -0.37 4.39 -8.28
N ALA A 108 0.33 4.63 -7.19
CA ALA A 108 -0.17 4.43 -5.83
C ALA A 108 -0.75 5.75 -5.34
N GLN A 109 -2.00 5.76 -4.89
CA GLN A 109 -2.58 6.91 -4.22
C GLN A 109 -3.39 6.48 -3.00
N VAL A 110 -3.03 7.07 -1.85
CA VAL A 110 -3.77 6.90 -0.60
C VAL A 110 -4.26 8.27 -0.18
N SER A 111 -5.56 8.38 0.09
CA SER A 111 -6.17 9.58 0.65
C SER A 111 -6.89 9.21 1.93
N THR A 112 -6.65 9.99 2.97
CA THR A 112 -7.35 9.90 4.26
C THR A 112 -8.14 11.17 4.54
N ASP A 113 -9.31 11.03 5.13
CA ASP A 113 -10.19 12.13 5.51
C ASP A 113 -10.62 11.97 6.97
N HIS A 114 -10.24 12.94 7.80
CA HIS A 114 -10.61 13.01 9.21
C HIS A 114 -11.77 14.00 9.37
N PRO A 115 -12.96 13.54 9.82
CA PRO A 115 -14.03 14.44 10.23
C PRO A 115 -13.60 15.43 11.32
N LEU A 116 -14.25 16.59 11.39
CA LEU A 116 -14.03 17.53 12.51
C LEU A 116 -14.66 17.01 13.81
N VAL A 117 -15.74 16.21 13.71
CA VAL A 117 -16.43 15.60 14.86
C VAL A 117 -16.12 14.12 14.91
N ASN A 118 -15.55 13.63 16.01
CA ASN A 118 -15.19 12.21 16.20
C ASN A 118 -14.39 11.65 15.02
N GLY A 119 -13.35 12.38 14.61
CA GLY A 119 -12.49 12.06 13.47
C GLY A 119 -11.08 11.66 13.87
N HIS A 120 -10.90 11.02 15.03
CA HIS A 120 -9.61 10.46 15.41
C HIS A 120 -9.14 9.43 14.39
N PHE A 121 -10.05 8.52 13.98
CA PHE A 121 -9.81 7.58 12.90
C PHE A 121 -10.37 8.09 11.56
N PRO A 122 -9.57 8.07 10.48
CA PRO A 122 -9.99 8.60 9.18
C PRO A 122 -10.86 7.62 8.39
N HIS A 123 -11.55 8.14 7.39
CA HIS A 123 -11.93 7.36 6.22
C HIS A 123 -10.72 7.25 5.26
N VAL A 124 -10.52 6.11 4.61
CA VAL A 124 -9.48 5.92 3.58
C VAL A 124 -10.07 5.60 2.21
N THR A 125 -9.45 6.10 1.15
CA THR A 125 -9.74 5.72 -0.24
C THR A 125 -8.48 5.57 -1.09
N PHE A 126 -8.54 4.68 -2.08
CA PHE A 126 -7.48 4.40 -3.05
C PHE A 126 -7.85 4.82 -4.48
N LEU A 127 -8.85 5.69 -4.65
CA LEU A 127 -9.50 5.98 -5.94
C LEU A 127 -8.53 6.38 -7.08
N GLY A 128 -7.44 7.08 -6.77
CA GLY A 128 -6.45 7.50 -7.78
C GLY A 128 -5.41 6.43 -8.16
N THR A 129 -5.57 5.21 -7.66
CA THR A 129 -4.63 4.10 -7.85
C THR A 129 -4.90 3.34 -9.15
N GLN A 130 -3.85 3.01 -9.90
CA GLN A 130 -3.99 2.31 -11.18
C GLN A 130 -2.71 1.56 -11.60
N PHE A 131 -2.91 0.52 -12.41
CA PHE A 131 -1.88 -0.08 -13.24
C PHE A 131 -2.24 0.17 -14.70
N ASN A 132 -1.29 0.63 -15.50
CA ASN A 132 -1.43 0.80 -16.93
C ASN A 132 -0.41 -0.06 -17.64
N ASN A 133 -0.91 -0.94 -18.52
CA ASN A 133 -0.12 -1.84 -19.35
C ASN A 133 0.93 -2.63 -18.56
N LEU A 134 0.54 -3.25 -17.43
CA LEU A 134 1.40 -4.18 -16.71
C LEU A 134 1.54 -5.46 -17.52
N GLN A 135 2.77 -5.85 -17.80
CA GLN A 135 3.08 -7.02 -18.62
C GLN A 135 4.01 -7.97 -17.87
N VAL A 136 3.90 -9.24 -18.25
CA VAL A 136 4.84 -10.28 -17.88
C VAL A 136 5.37 -10.90 -19.16
N ASN A 137 6.68 -10.83 -19.39
CA ASN A 137 7.34 -11.31 -20.61
C ASN A 137 6.73 -10.76 -21.91
N GLY A 138 6.44 -9.46 -21.92
CA GLY A 138 5.81 -8.78 -23.07
C GLY A 138 4.31 -9.06 -23.25
N VAL A 139 3.69 -9.90 -22.41
CA VAL A 139 2.26 -10.20 -22.47
C VAL A 139 1.50 -9.39 -21.42
N PRO A 140 0.50 -8.57 -21.81
CA PRO A 140 -0.26 -7.77 -20.87
C PRO A 140 -1.16 -8.62 -19.98
N ILE A 141 -1.15 -8.36 -18.68
CA ILE A 141 -2.06 -8.98 -17.71
C ILE A 141 -3.17 -8.01 -17.32
N THR A 142 -4.37 -8.54 -17.12
CA THR A 142 -5.52 -7.73 -16.71
C THR A 142 -5.79 -7.90 -15.23
N LEU A 143 -5.85 -6.78 -14.49
CA LEU A 143 -6.11 -6.77 -13.05
C LEU A 143 -7.53 -6.31 -12.74
N THR A 144 -8.22 -7.04 -11.87
CA THR A 144 -9.47 -6.55 -11.26
C THR A 144 -9.13 -5.88 -9.93
N LEU A 145 -9.41 -4.58 -9.81
CA LEU A 145 -9.13 -3.83 -8.58
C LEU A 145 -10.37 -3.71 -7.67
N ASN A 146 -10.15 -3.77 -6.36
CA ASN A 146 -11.09 -3.43 -5.30
C ASN A 146 -10.51 -2.25 -4.48
N LEU A 147 -10.70 -1.04 -4.99
CA LEU A 147 -10.25 0.20 -4.34
C LEU A 147 -11.01 0.52 -3.04
N GLY A 148 -12.05 -0.24 -2.71
CA GLY A 148 -12.84 -0.15 -1.48
C GLY A 148 -12.54 -1.27 -0.48
N ILE A 149 -11.39 -1.94 -0.55
CA ILE A 149 -11.06 -3.10 0.30
C ILE A 149 -11.16 -2.81 1.81
N CYS A 150 -10.80 -1.59 2.24
CA CYS A 150 -10.95 -1.16 3.63
C CYS A 150 -12.42 -0.95 4.03
N GLY A 151 -13.30 -0.64 3.07
CA GLY A 151 -14.71 -0.35 3.31
C GLY A 151 -14.96 1.05 3.86
N GLN A 152 -16.15 1.24 4.44
CA GLN A 152 -16.51 2.50 5.09
C GLN A 152 -15.66 2.74 6.36
N ARG A 153 -15.62 3.99 6.81
CA ARG A 153 -15.02 4.33 8.10
C ARG A 153 -15.74 3.53 9.22
N PRO A 154 -15.01 2.91 10.16
CA PRO A 154 -15.63 2.24 11.30
C PRO A 154 -16.50 3.21 12.11
N LYS A 155 -17.57 2.68 12.70
CA LYS A 155 -18.47 3.45 13.57
C LYS A 155 -17.78 3.81 14.89
N ASP A 156 -18.35 4.78 15.59
CA ASP A 156 -17.97 5.16 16.96
C ASP A 156 -16.50 5.57 17.11
N ASP A 157 -15.89 6.08 16.04
CA ASP A 157 -14.50 6.51 15.98
C ASP A 157 -13.54 5.43 16.49
N THR A 158 -13.68 4.24 15.88
CA THR A 158 -12.87 3.06 16.21
C THR A 158 -11.89 2.72 15.09
N SER A 159 -10.86 1.96 15.44
CA SER A 159 -9.84 1.50 14.50
C SER A 159 -10.38 0.50 13.48
N TYR A 160 -9.87 0.55 12.25
CA TYR A 160 -10.08 -0.50 11.25
C TYR A 160 -9.63 -1.88 11.77
N LEU A 161 -8.63 -1.95 12.66
CA LEU A 161 -8.17 -3.20 13.25
C LEU A 161 -9.15 -3.81 14.28
N SER A 162 -10.22 -3.09 14.61
CA SER A 162 -11.36 -3.58 15.39
C SER A 162 -12.61 -3.79 14.53
N ASP A 163 -12.61 -3.35 13.25
CA ASP A 163 -13.76 -3.48 12.36
C ASP A 163 -13.90 -4.89 11.80
N ARG A 164 -15.02 -5.54 12.13
CA ARG A 164 -15.32 -6.92 11.69
C ARG A 164 -15.46 -7.04 10.18
N GLY A 165 -15.97 -5.99 9.52
CA GLY A 165 -16.11 -5.98 8.07
C GLY A 165 -14.76 -6.02 7.36
N PHE A 166 -13.85 -5.13 7.75
CA PHE A 166 -12.50 -5.05 7.23
C PHE A 166 -11.71 -6.32 7.53
N LEU A 167 -11.68 -6.76 8.78
CA LEU A 167 -10.98 -7.98 9.18
C LEU A 167 -11.52 -9.22 8.43
N GLY A 168 -12.83 -9.29 8.20
CA GLY A 168 -13.45 -10.35 7.42
C GLY A 168 -12.97 -10.37 5.97
N ARG A 169 -12.95 -9.22 5.28
CA ARG A 169 -12.45 -9.10 3.90
C ARG A 169 -10.95 -9.43 3.79
N ALA A 170 -10.14 -8.91 4.71
CA ALA A 170 -8.71 -9.19 4.75
C ALA A 170 -8.43 -10.68 5.03
N LYS A 171 -9.20 -11.30 5.94
CA LYS A 171 -9.14 -12.74 6.22
C LYS A 171 -9.46 -13.57 4.99
N GLU A 172 -10.54 -13.26 4.28
CA GLU A 172 -10.94 -13.99 3.06
C GLU A 172 -9.84 -13.98 2.01
N GLN A 173 -9.25 -12.81 1.72
CA GLN A 173 -8.11 -12.71 0.80
C GLN A 173 -6.90 -13.52 1.28
N THR A 174 -6.56 -13.39 2.56
CA THR A 174 -5.39 -14.07 3.14
C THR A 174 -5.57 -15.58 3.15
N GLU A 175 -6.76 -16.08 3.50
CA GLU A 175 -7.08 -17.51 3.50
C GLU A 175 -7.00 -18.12 2.11
N LYS A 176 -7.47 -17.42 1.08
CA LYS A 176 -7.41 -17.90 -0.30
C LYS A 176 -5.97 -18.20 -0.72
N VAL A 177 -5.03 -17.34 -0.34
CA VAL A 177 -3.61 -17.58 -0.60
C VAL A 177 -3.07 -18.68 0.32
N ALA A 178 -3.25 -18.56 1.64
CA ALA A 178 -2.70 -19.49 2.63
C ALA A 178 -3.08 -20.95 2.41
N LYS A 179 -4.28 -21.22 1.87
CA LYS A 179 -4.81 -22.57 1.61
C LYS A 179 -4.47 -23.11 0.22
N THR A 180 -3.73 -22.36 -0.60
CA THR A 180 -3.35 -22.82 -1.94
C THR A 180 -2.18 -23.79 -1.88
N ASP A 181 -2.30 -24.91 -2.59
CA ASP A 181 -1.27 -25.93 -2.65
C ASP A 181 -0.05 -25.50 -3.49
N GLY A 182 1.11 -26.05 -3.14
CA GLY A 182 2.37 -25.87 -3.87
C GLY A 182 3.00 -24.48 -3.75
N LEU A 183 2.56 -23.63 -2.82
CA LEU A 183 3.19 -22.33 -2.60
C LEU A 183 4.67 -22.49 -2.19
N PRO A 184 5.54 -21.55 -2.58
CA PRO A 184 6.87 -21.45 -1.99
C PRO A 184 6.80 -21.38 -0.46
N LYS A 185 7.70 -22.09 0.24
CA LYS A 185 7.66 -22.24 1.72
C LYS A 185 7.61 -20.90 2.46
N ASP A 186 8.37 -19.93 1.98
CA ASP A 186 8.46 -18.60 2.61
C ASP A 186 7.12 -17.87 2.50
N LEU A 187 6.48 -17.95 1.32
CA LEU A 187 5.17 -17.37 1.07
C LEU A 187 4.07 -18.08 1.89
N GLN A 188 4.14 -19.41 1.99
CA GLN A 188 3.22 -20.19 2.82
C GLN A 188 3.31 -19.77 4.30
N THR A 189 4.54 -19.63 4.81
CA THR A 189 4.81 -19.19 6.19
C THR A 189 4.30 -17.77 6.42
N GLU A 190 4.59 -16.85 5.49
CA GLU A 190 4.13 -15.47 5.57
C GLU A 190 2.60 -15.38 5.67
N TYR A 191 1.87 -16.06 4.78
CA TYR A 191 0.42 -16.01 4.76
C TYR A 191 -0.23 -16.74 5.95
N ALA A 192 0.39 -17.83 6.45
CA ALA A 192 -0.05 -18.47 7.69
C ALA A 192 0.08 -17.52 8.90
N ASN A 193 1.17 -16.76 8.97
CA ASN A 193 1.40 -15.76 10.01
C ASN A 193 0.40 -14.59 9.90
N ARG A 194 0.17 -14.06 8.69
CA ARG A 194 -0.85 -13.02 8.42
C ARG A 194 -2.23 -13.49 8.86
N LEU A 195 -2.61 -14.72 8.52
CA LEU A 195 -3.90 -15.29 8.89
C LEU A 195 -4.05 -15.45 10.41
N THR A 196 -2.99 -15.88 11.09
CA THR A 196 -2.96 -16.00 12.55
C THR A 196 -3.15 -14.64 13.22
N ALA A 197 -2.46 -13.60 12.73
CA ALA A 197 -2.59 -12.24 13.25
C ALA A 197 -4.03 -11.72 13.10
N ILE A 198 -4.64 -11.88 11.92
CA ILE A 198 -6.04 -11.46 11.69
C ILE A 198 -7.00 -12.22 12.61
N ASN A 199 -6.81 -13.54 12.77
CA ASN A 199 -7.65 -14.36 13.67
C ASN A 199 -7.54 -13.93 15.13
N ASN A 200 -6.36 -13.50 15.58
CA ASN A 200 -6.16 -12.99 16.93
C ASN A 200 -6.93 -11.67 17.15
N LEU A 201 -6.85 -10.74 16.19
CA LEU A 201 -7.63 -9.49 16.22
C LEU A 201 -9.14 -9.76 16.26
N ILE A 202 -9.61 -10.69 15.43
CA ILE A 202 -11.02 -11.15 15.45
C ILE A 202 -11.39 -11.75 16.82
N LYS A 203 -10.50 -12.43 17.52
CA LYS A 203 -10.82 -12.97 18.86
C LYS A 203 -10.77 -11.90 19.97
N GLY A 204 -10.49 -10.64 19.63
CA GLY A 204 -10.24 -9.57 20.62
C GLY A 204 -8.89 -9.71 21.32
N GLY A 205 -8.03 -10.61 20.84
CA GLY A 205 -6.68 -10.81 21.34
C GLY A 205 -5.73 -9.80 20.74
N ASN A 206 -5.84 -8.53 21.12
CA ASN A 206 -4.81 -7.54 20.78
C ASN A 206 -4.10 -7.06 22.06
N LYS A 207 -2.91 -7.63 22.32
CA LYS A 207 -2.01 -7.19 23.39
C LYS A 207 -0.81 -6.39 22.85
N SER A 208 -0.68 -6.24 21.53
CA SER A 208 0.46 -5.58 20.92
C SER A 208 0.12 -4.13 20.57
N ARG A 209 1.03 -3.21 20.88
CA ARG A 209 0.96 -1.79 20.45
C ARG A 209 1.22 -1.61 18.94
N GLU A 210 1.57 -2.68 18.23
CA GLU A 210 1.98 -2.65 16.81
C GLU A 210 1.12 -3.59 15.95
N ALA A 211 -0.17 -3.67 16.24
CA ALA A 211 -1.08 -4.48 15.44
C ALA A 211 -1.12 -3.97 13.98
N LYS A 212 -1.08 -4.91 13.04
CA LYS A 212 -1.17 -4.63 11.61
C LYS A 212 -1.85 -5.74 10.84
N VAL A 213 -2.52 -5.37 9.76
CA VAL A 213 -3.20 -6.27 8.83
C VAL A 213 -2.80 -5.88 7.42
N THR A 214 -2.35 -6.86 6.63
CA THR A 214 -2.06 -6.68 5.21
C THR A 214 -3.17 -7.30 4.38
N CYS A 215 -3.68 -6.55 3.41
CA CYS A 215 -4.62 -7.01 2.38
C CYS A 215 -4.16 -6.50 1.01
N SER A 216 -4.94 -6.71 -0.05
CA SER A 216 -4.60 -6.17 -1.37
C SER A 216 -5.79 -5.53 -2.06
N ILE A 217 -5.53 -4.43 -2.77
CA ILE A 217 -6.51 -3.84 -3.70
C ILE A 217 -6.66 -4.65 -4.99
N VAL A 218 -5.81 -5.63 -5.26
CA VAL A 218 -5.96 -6.52 -6.42
C VAL A 218 -6.81 -7.72 -6.01
N LYS A 219 -7.96 -7.87 -6.67
CA LYS A 219 -8.92 -8.97 -6.43
C LYS A 219 -8.55 -10.22 -7.22
N SER A 220 -8.14 -10.04 -8.48
CA SER A 220 -7.74 -11.13 -9.36
C SER A 220 -6.77 -10.65 -10.45
N ILE A 221 -6.00 -11.61 -10.96
CA ILE A 221 -5.10 -11.45 -12.10
C ILE A 221 -5.60 -12.38 -13.19
N ASN A 222 -5.77 -11.87 -14.40
CA ASN A 222 -6.31 -12.61 -15.55
C ASN A 222 -5.30 -12.60 -16.71
N ASN A 223 -5.58 -13.41 -17.74
CA ASN A 223 -4.78 -13.57 -18.97
C ASN A 223 -3.39 -14.20 -18.73
N LEU A 224 -3.28 -15.10 -17.75
CA LEU A 224 -2.01 -15.78 -17.48
C LEU A 224 -1.72 -16.89 -18.47
N ASP A 225 -2.76 -17.50 -19.05
CA ASP A 225 -2.65 -18.61 -20.01
C ASP A 225 -1.99 -18.17 -21.33
N GLU A 226 -1.94 -16.86 -21.59
CA GLU A 226 -1.30 -16.27 -22.76
C GLU A 226 0.22 -16.07 -22.57
N ILE A 227 0.71 -16.17 -21.34
CA ILE A 227 2.12 -15.91 -21.03
C ILE A 227 2.94 -17.15 -21.39
N PRO A 228 3.97 -17.05 -22.27
CA PRO A 228 4.77 -18.19 -22.70
C PRO A 228 5.85 -18.56 -21.67
N ILE A 229 5.49 -18.58 -20.38
CA ILE A 229 6.35 -19.02 -19.28
C ILE A 229 5.72 -20.27 -18.66
N PRO A 230 6.32 -21.46 -18.87
CA PRO A 230 5.84 -22.68 -18.24
C PRO A 230 5.84 -22.55 -16.71
N GLY A 231 4.73 -22.92 -16.07
CA GLY A 231 4.61 -22.94 -14.61
C GLY A 231 4.32 -21.60 -13.95
N ILE A 232 4.13 -20.52 -14.71
CA ILE A 232 3.61 -19.27 -14.15
C ILE A 232 2.20 -19.49 -13.59
N ARG A 233 1.91 -18.92 -12.43
CA ARG A 233 0.57 -18.94 -11.85
C ARG A 233 0.33 -17.74 -10.95
N ALA A 234 -0.95 -17.37 -10.81
CA ALA A 234 -1.38 -16.40 -9.82
C ALA A 234 -2.11 -17.07 -8.67
N VAL A 235 -1.87 -16.56 -7.47
CA VAL A 235 -2.62 -16.92 -6.27
C VAL A 235 -3.09 -15.64 -5.60
N GLY A 236 -4.36 -15.31 -5.81
CA GLY A 236 -4.92 -14.02 -5.36
C GLY A 236 -4.27 -12.85 -6.10
N HIS A 237 -3.49 -12.05 -5.38
CA HIS A 237 -2.76 -10.88 -5.90
C HIS A 237 -1.25 -11.13 -6.07
N VAL A 238 -0.81 -12.37 -5.91
CA VAL A 238 0.60 -12.76 -6.00
C VAL A 238 0.83 -13.54 -7.29
N LEU A 239 1.76 -13.09 -8.12
CA LEU A 239 2.32 -13.86 -9.22
C LEU A 239 3.48 -14.70 -8.71
N ILE A 240 3.51 -15.96 -9.11
CA ILE A 240 4.63 -16.87 -8.88
C ILE A 240 5.21 -17.17 -10.25
N ILE A 241 6.43 -16.72 -10.48
CA ILE A 241 7.11 -16.81 -11.77
C ILE A 241 8.34 -17.70 -11.57
N PRO A 242 8.39 -18.89 -12.19
CA PRO A 242 9.54 -19.80 -12.08
C PRO A 242 10.84 -19.10 -12.42
N ASP A 243 11.89 -19.38 -11.64
CA ASP A 243 13.24 -18.81 -11.77
C ASP A 243 13.36 -17.28 -11.69
N PHE A 244 12.25 -16.57 -11.46
CA PHE A 244 12.25 -15.13 -11.21
C PHE A 244 11.93 -14.84 -9.75
N GLY A 245 10.86 -15.44 -9.20
CA GLY A 245 10.43 -15.25 -7.82
C GLY A 245 8.95 -14.92 -7.69
N THR A 246 8.60 -14.06 -6.74
CA THR A 246 7.21 -13.66 -6.47
C THR A 246 7.00 -12.16 -6.67
N VAL A 247 5.82 -11.80 -7.18
CA VAL A 247 5.38 -10.41 -7.35
C VAL A 247 4.02 -10.24 -6.69
N SER A 248 3.98 -9.57 -5.54
CA SER A 248 2.75 -9.14 -4.88
C SER A 248 2.28 -7.80 -5.44
N LEU A 249 1.01 -7.71 -5.82
CA LEU A 249 0.41 -6.53 -6.42
C LEU A 249 -0.54 -5.81 -5.45
N GLY A 250 -0.36 -4.49 -5.31
CA GLY A 250 -1.30 -3.61 -4.60
C GLY A 250 -1.51 -3.97 -3.13
N GLU A 251 -0.45 -4.31 -2.40
CA GLU A 251 -0.56 -4.60 -0.95
C GLU A 251 -0.88 -3.33 -0.17
N VAL A 252 -1.88 -3.42 0.71
CA VAL A 252 -2.24 -2.38 1.67
C VAL A 252 -1.97 -2.91 3.08
N GLU A 253 -1.05 -2.28 3.80
CA GLU A 253 -0.86 -2.48 5.23
C GLU A 253 -1.67 -1.43 6.00
N VAL A 254 -2.57 -1.91 6.86
CA VAL A 254 -3.30 -1.09 7.83
C VAL A 254 -2.71 -1.36 9.21
N SER A 255 -2.25 -0.33 9.89
CA SER A 255 -1.64 -0.43 11.22
C SER A 255 -2.17 0.64 12.16
N GLU A 256 -1.92 0.47 13.45
CA GLU A 256 -2.13 1.48 14.48
C GLU A 256 -0.79 2.16 14.81
N VAL A 257 -0.75 3.49 14.78
CA VAL A 257 0.45 4.29 15.06
C VAL A 257 0.17 5.26 16.19
N PHE A 258 1.06 5.29 17.18
CA PHE A 258 1.07 6.30 18.24
C PHE A 258 1.95 7.47 17.81
N TYR A 259 1.32 8.64 17.61
CA TYR A 259 2.05 9.88 17.41
C TYR A 259 2.50 10.47 18.73
N GLU A 260 3.58 11.24 18.70
CA GLU A 260 4.12 11.92 19.87
C GLU A 260 3.02 12.80 20.50
N GLY A 261 2.83 12.66 21.81
CA GLY A 261 1.79 13.40 22.55
C GLY A 261 0.35 12.90 22.35
N SER A 262 0.11 11.82 21.61
CA SER A 262 -1.24 11.23 21.50
C SER A 262 -1.53 10.18 22.58
N GLU A 263 -2.71 10.25 23.18
CA GLU A 263 -3.20 9.24 24.15
C GLU A 263 -3.75 7.98 23.48
N LYS A 264 -4.10 8.05 22.18
CA LYS A 264 -4.72 6.97 21.41
C LYS A 264 -4.01 6.77 20.06
N PRO A 265 -3.90 5.53 19.55
CA PRO A 265 -3.31 5.31 18.23
C PRO A 265 -4.27 5.74 17.13
N SER A 266 -3.75 6.15 15.96
CA SER A 266 -4.53 6.38 14.74
C SER A 266 -4.19 5.33 13.67
N ASN A 267 -5.07 5.14 12.68
CA ASN A 267 -4.83 4.17 11.61
C ASN A 267 -3.91 4.73 10.53
N SER A 268 -2.78 4.08 10.29
CA SER A 268 -1.92 4.36 9.13
C SER A 268 -2.22 3.39 7.99
N PHE A 269 -2.22 3.89 6.76
CA PHE A 269 -2.42 3.11 5.55
C PHE A 269 -1.19 3.22 4.65
N ASP A 270 -0.53 2.10 4.38
CA ASP A 270 0.62 2.01 3.48
C ASP A 270 0.24 1.15 2.27
N LEU A 271 0.21 1.75 1.09
CA LEU A 271 -0.05 1.08 -0.19
C LEU A 271 1.28 0.91 -0.94
N THR A 272 1.60 -0.32 -1.29
CA THR A 272 2.71 -0.68 -2.17
C THR A 272 2.19 -1.43 -3.39
N MET A 273 2.38 -0.84 -4.57
CA MET A 273 1.79 -1.37 -5.81
C MET A 273 2.53 -2.59 -6.35
N LEU A 274 3.84 -2.61 -6.20
CA LEU A 274 4.68 -3.74 -6.58
C LEU A 274 5.59 -4.10 -5.41
N LYS A 275 5.58 -5.35 -5.00
CA LYS A 275 6.56 -5.90 -4.07
C LYS A 275 7.07 -7.22 -4.64
N MET A 276 8.35 -7.25 -4.97
CA MET A 276 9.00 -8.37 -5.64
C MET A 276 10.04 -8.99 -4.72
N ASN A 277 10.00 -10.31 -4.58
CA ASN A 277 11.06 -11.11 -3.97
C ASN A 277 11.69 -11.97 -5.07
N LEU A 278 12.94 -11.66 -5.41
CA LEU A 278 13.67 -12.26 -6.52
C LEU A 278 14.44 -13.51 -6.06
N GLY A 279 14.36 -14.60 -6.82
CA GLY A 279 14.73 -15.94 -6.37
C GLY A 279 15.91 -16.63 -7.07
N CYS A 280 16.20 -16.37 -8.35
CA CYS A 280 17.24 -17.12 -9.09
C CYS A 280 18.12 -16.22 -9.96
N VAL A 281 17.62 -15.69 -11.08
CA VAL A 281 18.42 -14.85 -12.00
C VAL A 281 18.82 -13.52 -11.36
N GLY A 282 17.93 -12.97 -10.53
CA GLY A 282 18.25 -11.97 -9.53
C GLY A 282 17.89 -12.51 -8.15
N HIS A 283 18.69 -12.19 -7.14
CA HIS A 283 18.31 -12.41 -5.74
C HIS A 283 18.16 -11.04 -5.08
N GLY A 284 17.11 -10.85 -4.29
CA GLY A 284 16.87 -9.58 -3.61
C GLY A 284 15.40 -9.19 -3.55
N THR A 285 15.16 -7.92 -3.25
CA THR A 285 13.82 -7.35 -3.15
C THR A 285 13.71 -6.03 -3.91
N VAL A 286 12.55 -5.78 -4.49
CA VAL A 286 12.24 -4.50 -5.14
C VAL A 286 10.81 -4.12 -4.79
N SER A 287 10.61 -2.89 -4.35
CA SER A 287 9.30 -2.30 -4.10
C SER A 287 9.10 -1.08 -5.01
N GLY A 288 7.93 -0.99 -5.63
CA GLY A 288 7.60 0.03 -6.62
C GLY A 288 6.26 0.70 -6.32
N ALA A 289 6.24 2.02 -6.50
CA ALA A 289 5.16 2.94 -6.21
C ALA A 289 4.56 2.71 -4.80
N SER A 290 5.21 3.27 -3.78
CA SER A 290 4.76 3.20 -2.39
C SER A 290 4.24 4.55 -1.91
N ALA A 291 3.09 4.54 -1.25
CA ALA A 291 2.44 5.72 -0.69
C ALA A 291 1.80 5.39 0.66
N LYS A 292 2.07 6.22 1.66
CA LYS A 292 1.57 6.10 3.02
C LYS A 292 0.84 7.37 3.41
N SER A 293 -0.37 7.25 3.97
CA SER A 293 -1.16 8.39 4.43
C SER A 293 -1.82 8.12 5.77
N ASN A 294 -1.86 9.16 6.59
CA ASN A 294 -2.63 9.27 7.82
C ASN A 294 -2.80 10.77 8.19
N GLY A 295 -3.25 11.03 9.41
CA GLY A 295 -3.18 12.28 10.12
C GLY A 295 -3.58 12.07 11.58
N GLN A 296 -3.41 13.09 12.40
CA GLN A 296 -3.84 13.07 13.79
C GLN A 296 -4.53 14.39 14.15
N GLY A 297 -5.79 14.30 14.57
CA GLY A 297 -6.50 15.43 15.15
C GLY A 297 -6.19 15.56 16.65
N TYR A 298 -6.08 16.80 17.11
CA TYR A 298 -5.95 17.15 18.52
C TYR A 298 -7.08 18.11 18.90
N PRO A 299 -7.67 17.97 20.11
CA PRO A 299 -8.69 18.88 20.62
C PRO A 299 -8.15 20.29 20.90
#